data_AF-A0A921Q8I8-F1
#
_entry.id   AF-A0A921Q8I8-F1
#
_cell.length_a   1.000
_cell.length_b   1.000
_cell.length_c   1.000
_cell.angle_alpha   90.00
_cell.angle_beta   90.00
_cell.angle_gamma   90.00
#
_symmetry.space_group_name_H-M   'P 1'
#
loop_
_entity.id
_entity.type
_entity.pdbx_description
1 polymer ?
#
loop_
_entity_poly.entity_id
_entity_poly.type
_entity_poly.pdbx_seq_one_letter_code
_entity_poly.pdbx_strand_id
1 'polypeptide(L)'
;MGGAGAGGEAEASSPLLLPRSAPRPAVGVEVRRQVGLAAPLVACSLLQYSLQVVSVMFAGHLGELSLSSASVAASFANVTGFSVLLGMGSALDTFCGQSYGARQYDMLGTHMQRAIIVLMLTGVPLAFVLAFAGQILIALGQNPEISSEAGLYAQWLIPGLFAYGLLQCLTRFLQTQNIVQILVACSGLTLLLHVMLCWLLVQIFGIGHKGAALATSISYWFNVALLVVYVKVSEAGRRSWHGWSREALKLKDAKVYLKLAIPSTFMTCLEYWAFEMVVLLAGFLPDPKLETSILSVSLNTMWMVYTIPSGLSSAIRSEEHKFEVPPPFCSVIKETCG
;
A
#
# COMPACT_ATOMS: atom_id res chain seq x y z
N MET A 1 43.55 72.55 -17.90
CA MET A 1 42.37 71.69 -18.15
C MET A 1 42.92 70.28 -18.33
N GLY A 2 43.05 69.47 -17.27
CA GLY A 2 41.98 68.62 -16.72
C GLY A 2 41.91 67.33 -17.56
N GLY A 3 42.08 66.10 -17.08
CA GLY A 3 42.28 65.54 -15.75
C GLY A 3 42.61 64.04 -15.91
N ALA A 4 43.12 63.44 -14.84
CA ALA A 4 43.51 62.03 -14.72
C ALA A 4 42.30 61.08 -14.64
N GLY A 5 42.54 59.78 -14.85
CA GLY A 5 41.63 58.72 -14.38
C GLY A 5 41.78 57.38 -15.09
N ALA A 6 42.66 56.52 -14.56
CA ALA A 6 42.58 55.08 -14.79
C ALA A 6 41.38 54.51 -14.01
N GLY A 7 40.70 53.52 -14.58
CA GLY A 7 39.63 52.78 -13.92
C GLY A 7 39.07 51.72 -14.85
N GLY A 8 39.52 50.48 -14.69
CA GLY A 8 38.77 49.33 -15.17
C GLY A 8 37.59 49.07 -14.23
N GLU A 9 36.50 48.52 -14.75
CA GLU A 9 35.76 47.40 -14.15
C GLU A 9 34.46 47.12 -14.92
N ALA A 10 34.23 45.83 -15.14
CA ALA A 10 32.95 45.15 -15.26
C ALA A 10 32.00 45.54 -16.42
N GLU A 11 32.21 44.87 -17.56
CA GLU A 11 31.11 44.47 -18.44
C GLU A 11 30.15 43.61 -17.61
N ALA A 12 29.03 44.18 -17.17
CA ALA A 12 28.00 43.48 -16.41
C ALA A 12 27.35 42.42 -17.30
N SER A 13 27.88 41.20 -17.23
CA SER A 13 27.25 39.98 -17.71
C SER A 13 25.82 39.91 -17.21
N SER A 14 24.87 40.04 -18.13
CA SER A 14 23.44 39.86 -17.84
C SER A 14 23.26 38.50 -17.14
N PRO A 15 22.59 38.43 -15.98
CA PRO A 15 22.35 37.15 -15.34
C PRO A 15 21.49 36.31 -16.29
N LEU A 16 21.95 35.09 -16.55
CA LEU A 16 21.23 34.02 -17.21
C LEU A 16 19.89 33.83 -16.48
N LEU A 17 18.85 34.55 -16.93
CA LEU A 17 17.49 34.35 -16.45
C LEU A 17 17.09 32.94 -16.87
N LEU A 18 17.08 32.03 -15.89
CA LEU A 18 16.38 30.76 -15.99
C LEU A 18 15.00 31.03 -16.62
N PRO A 19 14.54 30.22 -17.59
CA PRO A 19 13.24 30.42 -18.20
C PRO A 19 12.19 30.49 -17.09
N ARG A 20 11.40 31.58 -17.10
CA ARG A 20 10.27 31.80 -16.18
C ARG A 20 9.52 30.48 -16.02
N SER A 21 9.44 30.00 -14.78
CA SER A 21 8.59 28.88 -14.39
C SER A 21 7.22 29.04 -15.06
N ALA A 22 6.75 27.99 -15.74
CA ALA A 22 5.44 27.97 -16.38
C ALA A 22 4.36 28.55 -15.43
N PRO A 23 3.35 29.28 -15.93
CA PRO A 23 2.29 29.80 -15.09
C PRO A 23 1.70 28.65 -14.27
N ARG A 24 1.76 28.77 -12.94
CA ARG A 24 1.19 27.77 -12.03
C ARG A 24 -0.26 27.55 -12.46
N PRO A 25 -0.72 26.30 -12.68
CA PRO A 25 -2.13 26.07 -12.98
C PRO A 25 -2.97 26.73 -11.88
N ALA A 26 -4.08 27.37 -12.27
CA ALA A 26 -4.99 27.96 -11.30
C ALA A 26 -5.34 26.89 -10.24
N VAL A 27 -5.31 27.27 -8.96
CA VAL A 27 -5.50 26.33 -7.84
C VAL A 27 -6.72 25.44 -8.04
N GLY A 28 -7.80 25.97 -8.62
CA GLY A 28 -9.01 25.20 -8.95
C GLY A 28 -8.82 24.08 -9.98
N VAL A 29 -7.92 24.25 -10.96
CA VAL A 29 -7.61 23.20 -11.97
C VAL A 29 -6.82 22.08 -11.31
N GLU A 30 -5.85 22.42 -10.46
CA GLU A 30 -5.06 21.45 -9.70
C GLU A 30 -5.94 20.67 -8.72
N VAL A 31 -6.80 21.35 -7.96
CA VAL A 31 -7.77 20.71 -7.05
C VAL A 31 -8.71 19.77 -7.81
N ARG A 32 -9.29 20.21 -8.94
CA ARG A 32 -10.19 19.36 -9.73
C ARG A 32 -9.49 18.09 -10.24
N ARG A 33 -8.22 18.23 -10.63
CA ARG A 33 -7.40 17.10 -11.10
C ARG A 33 -7.07 16.14 -9.97
N GLN A 34 -6.62 16.65 -8.83
CA GLN A 34 -6.35 15.85 -7.62
C GLN A 34 -7.59 15.10 -7.14
N VAL A 35 -8.76 15.75 -7.10
CA VAL A 35 -10.03 15.09 -6.74
C VAL A 35 -10.39 13.98 -7.74
N GLY A 36 -10.17 14.22 -9.04
CA GLY A 36 -10.40 13.21 -10.08
C GLY A 36 -9.53 11.96 -9.94
N LEU A 37 -8.36 12.06 -9.31
CA LEU A 37 -7.45 10.95 -9.03
C LEU A 37 -7.68 10.32 -7.65
N ALA A 38 -7.98 11.15 -6.65
CA ALA A 38 -8.24 10.71 -5.30
C ALA A 38 -9.50 9.85 -5.24
N ALA A 39 -10.60 10.26 -5.89
CA ALA A 39 -11.88 9.55 -5.78
C ALA A 39 -11.81 8.05 -6.20
N PRO A 40 -11.21 7.67 -7.33
CA PRO A 40 -10.99 6.26 -7.67
C PRO A 40 -10.10 5.53 -6.67
N LEU A 41 -9.06 6.17 -6.14
CA LEU A 41 -8.17 5.55 -5.16
C LEU A 41 -8.86 5.31 -3.82
N VAL A 42 -9.67 6.28 -3.37
CA VAL A 42 -10.56 6.15 -2.22
C VAL A 42 -11.51 4.97 -2.41
N ALA A 43 -12.19 4.91 -3.55
CA ALA A 43 -13.10 3.82 -3.89
C ALA A 43 -12.38 2.46 -3.88
N CYS A 44 -11.19 2.38 -4.45
CA CYS A 44 -10.36 1.17 -4.44
C CYS A 44 -10.05 0.72 -3.00
N SER A 45 -9.58 1.64 -2.15
CA SER A 45 -9.28 1.35 -0.74
C SER A 45 -10.51 0.89 0.04
N LEU A 46 -11.67 1.54 -0.17
CA LEU A 46 -12.93 1.15 0.46
C LEU A 46 -13.38 -0.25 0.02
N LEU A 47 -13.26 -0.57 -1.28
CA LEU A 47 -13.59 -1.89 -1.80
C LEU A 47 -12.68 -2.96 -1.21
N GLN A 48 -11.39 -2.69 -1.07
CA GLN A 48 -10.43 -3.61 -0.46
C GLN A 48 -10.69 -3.79 1.04
N TYR A 49 -10.99 -2.72 1.78
CA TYR A 49 -11.35 -2.79 3.19
C TYR A 49 -12.65 -3.58 3.42
N SER A 50 -13.60 -3.46 2.49
CA SER A 50 -14.89 -4.16 2.57
C SER A 50 -14.75 -5.69 2.63
N LEU A 51 -13.66 -6.28 2.11
CA LEU A 51 -13.39 -7.72 2.24
C LEU A 51 -13.26 -8.13 3.73
N GLN A 52 -12.55 -7.32 4.52
CA GLN A 52 -12.38 -7.58 5.95
C GLN A 52 -13.73 -7.50 6.68
N VAL A 53 -14.51 -6.44 6.40
CA VAL A 53 -15.84 -6.25 6.99
C VAL A 53 -16.74 -7.43 6.68
N VAL A 54 -16.82 -7.86 5.42
CA VAL A 54 -17.63 -9.02 5.00
C VAL A 54 -17.19 -10.29 5.71
N SER A 55 -15.88 -10.57 5.77
CA SER A 55 -15.35 -11.76 6.44
C SER A 55 -15.75 -11.83 7.92
N VAL A 56 -15.61 -10.71 8.65
CA VAL A 56 -15.99 -10.62 10.07
C VAL A 56 -17.50 -10.74 10.24
N MET A 57 -18.31 -10.15 9.36
CA MET A 57 -19.76 -10.31 9.37
C MET A 57 -20.18 -11.78 9.23
N PHE A 58 -19.59 -12.52 8.28
CA PHE A 58 -19.89 -13.94 8.12
C PHE A 58 -19.44 -14.79 9.32
N ALA A 59 -18.28 -14.49 9.90
CA ALA A 59 -17.84 -15.13 11.14
C ALA A 59 -18.77 -14.80 12.32
N GLY A 60 -19.32 -13.58 12.38
CA GLY A 60 -20.27 -13.14 13.40
C GLY A 60 -21.56 -13.94 13.44
N HIS A 61 -22.08 -14.34 12.27
CA HIS A 61 -23.29 -15.16 12.19
C HIS A 61 -23.11 -16.59 12.75
N LEU A 62 -21.87 -17.06 12.94
CA LEU A 62 -21.59 -18.36 13.55
C LEU A 62 -21.62 -18.33 15.08
N GLY A 63 -21.63 -17.15 15.70
CA GLY A 63 -21.65 -16.96 17.14
C GLY A 63 -20.47 -16.16 17.69
N GLU A 64 -20.54 -15.83 18.98
CA GLU A 64 -19.60 -14.92 19.65
C GLU A 64 -18.15 -15.42 19.60
N LEU A 65 -17.92 -16.71 19.85
CA LEU A 65 -16.57 -17.29 19.80
C LEU A 65 -15.93 -17.14 18.42
N SER A 66 -16.69 -17.38 17.34
CA SER A 66 -16.20 -17.24 15.97
C SER A 66 -15.91 -15.78 15.63
N LEU A 67 -16.78 -14.86 16.05
CA LEU A 67 -16.59 -13.42 15.87
C LEU A 67 -15.32 -12.92 16.57
N SER A 68 -15.19 -13.21 17.87
CA SER A 68 -14.04 -12.79 18.68
C SER A 68 -12.74 -13.39 18.14
N SER A 69 -12.75 -14.68 17.80
CA SER A 69 -11.56 -15.35 17.26
C SER A 69 -11.14 -14.80 15.91
N ALA A 70 -12.08 -14.58 14.98
CA ALA A 70 -11.78 -13.99 13.67
C ALA A 70 -11.29 -12.54 13.80
N SER A 71 -11.86 -11.77 14.72
CA SER A 71 -11.49 -10.36 14.95
C SER A 71 -10.10 -10.24 15.57
N VAL A 72 -9.79 -11.05 16.60
CA VAL A 72 -8.46 -11.14 17.21
C VAL A 72 -7.42 -11.62 16.20
N ALA A 73 -7.74 -12.63 15.40
CA ALA A 73 -6.85 -13.12 14.35
C ALA A 73 -6.58 -12.05 13.27
N ALA A 74 -7.62 -11.32 12.84
CA ALA A 74 -7.49 -10.26 11.85
C ALA A 74 -6.63 -9.09 12.37
N SER A 75 -6.86 -8.65 13.62
CA SER A 75 -6.04 -7.63 14.28
C SER A 75 -4.58 -8.09 14.42
N PHE A 76 -4.36 -9.32 14.92
CA PHE A 76 -3.02 -9.90 15.03
C PHE A 76 -2.31 -9.96 13.66
N ALA A 77 -2.98 -10.44 12.63
CA ALA A 77 -2.43 -10.52 11.27
C ALA A 77 -2.19 -9.13 10.65
N ASN A 78 -3.01 -8.13 10.98
CA ASN A 78 -2.84 -6.76 10.53
C ASN A 78 -1.60 -6.11 11.16
N VAL A 79 -1.46 -6.24 12.48
CA VAL A 79 -0.32 -5.73 13.27
C VAL A 79 0.99 -6.38 12.85
N THR A 80 1.01 -7.71 12.77
CA THR A 80 2.26 -8.46 12.54
C THR A 80 2.58 -8.68 11.07
N GLY A 81 1.57 -8.75 10.20
CA GLY A 81 1.72 -9.17 8.80
C GLY A 81 1.40 -8.09 7.78
N PHE A 82 0.11 -7.74 7.63
CA PHE A 82 -0.36 -6.90 6.53
C PHE A 82 0.19 -5.47 6.57
N SER A 83 0.28 -4.84 7.75
CA SER A 83 0.85 -3.49 7.88
C SER A 83 2.33 -3.45 7.47
N VAL A 84 3.09 -4.50 7.78
CA VAL A 84 4.50 -4.63 7.40
C VAL A 84 4.62 -4.73 5.88
N LEU A 85 3.81 -5.57 5.23
CA LEU A 85 3.82 -5.71 3.77
C LEU A 85 3.36 -4.44 3.06
N LEU A 86 2.35 -3.75 3.61
CA LEU A 86 1.86 -2.47 3.12
C LEU A 86 2.97 -1.41 3.16
N GLY A 87 3.65 -1.26 4.30
CA GLY A 87 4.72 -0.29 4.47
C GLY A 87 5.97 -0.61 3.68
N MET A 88 6.33 -1.89 3.51
CA MET A 88 7.43 -2.28 2.62
C MET A 88 7.08 -1.96 1.17
N GLY A 89 5.83 -2.25 0.76
CA GLY A 89 5.34 -1.98 -0.59
C GLY A 89 5.25 -0.49 -0.92
N SER A 90 5.02 0.38 0.06
CA SER A 90 4.86 1.82 -0.18
C SER A 90 6.11 2.50 -0.72
N ALA A 91 7.30 1.90 -0.56
CA ALA A 91 8.52 2.39 -1.22
C ALA A 91 8.38 2.43 -2.76
N LEU A 92 7.51 1.60 -3.35
CA LEU A 92 7.22 1.66 -4.78
C LEU A 92 6.60 2.98 -5.20
N ASP A 93 5.85 3.68 -4.34
CA ASP A 93 5.29 4.99 -4.70
C ASP A 93 6.41 5.96 -5.07
N THR A 94 7.54 5.93 -4.34
CA THR A 94 8.71 6.75 -4.64
C THR A 94 9.48 6.24 -5.86
N PHE A 95 9.86 4.95 -5.89
CA PHE A 95 10.68 4.44 -7.00
C PHE A 95 9.97 4.48 -8.35
N CYS A 96 8.70 4.03 -8.40
CA CYS A 96 7.90 4.10 -9.61
C CYS A 96 7.48 5.54 -9.91
N GLY A 97 7.17 6.36 -8.91
CA GLY A 97 6.83 7.78 -9.09
C GLY A 97 7.98 8.58 -9.74
N GLN A 98 9.20 8.47 -9.19
CA GLN A 98 10.39 9.13 -9.74
C GLN A 98 10.71 8.65 -11.16
N SER A 99 10.69 7.33 -11.40
CA SER A 99 10.96 6.77 -12.73
C SER A 99 9.88 7.17 -13.75
N TYR A 100 8.61 7.22 -13.35
CA TYR A 100 7.52 7.65 -14.20
C TYR A 100 7.62 9.14 -14.54
N GLY A 101 7.98 9.97 -13.56
CA GLY A 101 8.30 11.39 -13.73
C GLY A 101 9.45 11.64 -14.71
N ALA A 102 10.54 10.88 -14.54
CA ALA A 102 11.71 10.88 -15.42
C ALA A 102 11.47 10.22 -16.80
N ARG A 103 10.25 9.76 -17.09
CA ARG A 103 9.87 9.04 -18.32
C ARG A 103 10.66 7.75 -18.57
N GLN A 104 11.21 7.16 -17.52
CA GLN A 104 11.92 5.88 -17.54
C GLN A 104 10.93 4.72 -17.34
N TYR A 105 10.00 4.55 -18.27
CA TYR A 105 8.90 3.60 -18.14
C TYR A 105 9.36 2.14 -17.99
N ASP A 106 10.49 1.80 -18.61
CA ASP A 106 11.11 0.47 -18.52
C ASP A 106 11.50 0.09 -17.08
N MET A 107 11.87 1.09 -16.26
CA MET A 107 12.33 0.88 -14.90
C MET A 107 11.20 0.55 -13.93
N LEU A 108 9.95 0.93 -14.24
CA LEU A 108 8.80 0.66 -13.37
C LEU A 108 8.62 -0.85 -13.15
N GLY A 109 8.72 -1.64 -14.22
CA GLY A 109 8.63 -3.10 -14.15
C GLY A 109 9.76 -3.69 -13.30
N THR A 110 10.98 -3.20 -13.45
CA THR A 110 12.14 -3.63 -12.66
C THR A 110 11.97 -3.30 -11.17
N HIS A 111 11.46 -2.11 -10.83
CA HIS A 111 11.15 -1.73 -9.45
C HIS A 111 10.06 -2.63 -8.85
N MET A 112 8.98 -2.88 -9.59
CA MET A 112 7.91 -3.79 -9.16
C MET A 112 8.44 -5.20 -8.90
N GLN A 113 9.27 -5.76 -9.78
CA GLN A 113 9.85 -7.10 -9.61
C GLN A 113 10.71 -7.20 -8.35
N ARG A 114 11.53 -6.17 -8.11
CA ARG A 114 12.37 -6.09 -6.92
C ARG A 114 11.53 -6.04 -5.66
N ALA A 115 10.48 -5.23 -5.64
CA ALA A 115 9.54 -5.17 -4.53
C ALA A 115 8.84 -6.53 -4.32
N ILE A 116 8.40 -7.21 -5.39
CA ILE A 116 7.82 -8.55 -5.29
C ILE A 116 8.78 -9.49 -4.57
N ILE A 117 10.05 -9.55 -4.99
CA ILE A 117 11.05 -10.42 -4.35
C ILE A 117 11.22 -10.07 -2.87
N VAL A 118 11.37 -8.77 -2.55
CA VAL A 118 11.53 -8.30 -1.17
C VAL A 118 10.31 -8.66 -0.33
N LEU A 119 9.09 -8.36 -0.80
CA LEU A 119 7.85 -8.63 -0.05
C LEU A 119 7.58 -10.12 0.10
N MET A 120 7.91 -10.96 -0.90
CA MET A 120 7.79 -12.42 -0.75
C MET A 120 8.76 -12.96 0.29
N LEU A 121 10.02 -12.47 0.31
CA LEU A 121 11.00 -12.85 1.31
C LEU A 121 10.62 -12.36 2.71
N THR A 122 10.11 -11.13 2.83
CA THR A 122 9.56 -10.61 4.10
C THR A 122 8.32 -11.38 4.53
N GLY A 123 7.49 -11.86 3.59
CA GLY A 123 6.31 -12.66 3.90
C GLY A 123 6.62 -14.00 4.60
N VAL A 124 7.81 -14.58 4.39
CA VAL A 124 8.20 -15.87 5.01
C VAL A 124 8.26 -15.80 6.54
N PRO A 125 9.06 -14.92 7.18
CA PRO A 125 9.06 -14.81 8.64
C PRO A 125 7.70 -14.35 9.18
N LEU A 126 6.96 -13.52 8.45
CA LEU A 126 5.62 -13.09 8.87
C LEU A 126 4.62 -14.26 8.86
N ALA A 127 4.67 -15.11 7.85
CA ALA A 127 3.87 -16.34 7.78
C ALA A 127 4.20 -17.29 8.94
N PHE A 128 5.48 -17.37 9.34
CA PHE A 128 5.88 -18.12 10.53
C PHE A 128 5.23 -17.55 11.79
N VAL A 129 5.26 -16.22 11.99
CA VAL A 129 4.58 -15.57 13.12
C VAL A 129 3.07 -15.88 13.12
N LEU A 130 2.41 -15.81 11.96
CA LEU A 130 0.98 -16.15 11.82
C LEU A 130 0.70 -17.63 12.11
N ALA A 131 1.62 -18.54 11.75
CA ALA A 131 1.45 -19.97 12.01
C ALA A 131 1.40 -20.29 13.51
N PHE A 132 2.12 -19.50 14.33
CA PHE A 132 2.15 -19.63 15.79
C PHE A 132 1.24 -18.62 16.50
N ALA A 133 0.36 -17.91 15.78
CA ALA A 133 -0.48 -16.86 16.36
C ALA A 133 -1.25 -17.31 17.60
N GLY A 134 -1.85 -18.51 17.59
CA GLY A 134 -2.60 -19.01 18.75
C GLY A 134 -1.73 -19.21 19.99
N GLN A 135 -0.53 -19.76 19.84
CA GLN A 135 0.41 -19.93 20.96
C GLN A 135 0.92 -18.59 21.49
N ILE A 136 1.19 -17.65 20.58
CA ILE A 136 1.60 -16.29 20.95
C ILE A 136 0.49 -15.59 21.73
N LEU A 137 -0.77 -15.68 21.28
CA LEU A 137 -1.92 -15.08 21.96
C LEU A 137 -2.11 -15.68 23.37
N ILE A 138 -1.99 -17.00 23.52
CA ILE A 138 -2.04 -17.66 24.83
C ILE A 138 -0.90 -17.14 25.73
N ALA A 139 0.31 -17.04 25.20
CA ALA A 139 1.46 -16.52 25.95
C ALA A 139 1.31 -15.05 26.36
N LEU A 140 0.55 -14.27 25.60
CA LEU A 140 0.16 -12.89 25.92
C LEU A 140 -1.01 -12.80 26.91
N GLY A 141 -1.52 -13.93 27.41
CA GLY A 141 -2.58 -13.99 28.43
C GLY A 141 -4.00 -13.90 27.88
N GLN A 142 -4.20 -14.07 26.56
CA GLN A 142 -5.55 -14.14 25.99
C GLN A 142 -6.26 -15.45 26.40
N ASN A 143 -7.58 -15.44 26.31
CA ASN A 143 -8.39 -16.63 26.59
C ASN A 143 -7.93 -17.80 25.69
N PRO A 144 -7.64 -19.00 26.25
CA PRO A 144 -7.10 -20.12 25.48
C PRO A 144 -7.99 -20.62 24.34
N GLU A 145 -9.31 -20.59 24.53
CA GLU A 145 -10.29 -21.03 23.53
C GLU A 145 -10.32 -20.07 22.34
N ILE A 146 -10.44 -18.76 22.61
CA ILE A 146 -10.38 -17.70 21.59
C ILE A 146 -9.03 -17.74 20.87
N SER A 147 -7.94 -17.92 21.60
CA SER A 147 -6.58 -17.93 21.04
C SER A 147 -6.34 -19.12 20.12
N SER A 148 -6.83 -20.30 20.49
CA SER A 148 -6.74 -21.51 19.64
C SER A 148 -7.48 -21.30 18.32
N GLU A 149 -8.73 -20.83 18.38
CA GLU A 149 -9.55 -20.59 17.19
C GLU A 149 -9.04 -19.42 16.34
N ALA A 150 -8.48 -18.37 16.96
CA ALA A 150 -7.82 -17.28 16.27
C ALA A 150 -6.54 -17.75 15.57
N GLY A 151 -5.77 -18.64 16.22
CA GLY A 151 -4.60 -19.28 15.62
C GLY A 151 -4.95 -20.09 14.37
N LEU A 152 -6.03 -20.86 14.41
CA LEU A 152 -6.53 -21.57 13.22
C LEU A 152 -6.94 -20.58 12.13
N TYR A 153 -7.68 -19.52 12.44
CA TYR A 153 -8.04 -18.51 11.46
C TYR A 153 -6.80 -17.87 10.80
N ALA A 154 -5.79 -17.50 11.61
CA ALA A 154 -4.54 -16.90 11.13
C ALA A 154 -3.75 -17.84 10.21
N GLN A 155 -3.70 -19.14 10.51
CA GLN A 155 -3.06 -20.15 9.66
C GLN A 155 -3.72 -20.24 8.27
N TRP A 156 -5.04 -20.19 8.22
CA TRP A 156 -5.78 -20.21 6.95
C TRP A 156 -5.67 -18.90 6.16
N LEU A 157 -5.18 -17.83 6.79
CA LEU A 157 -4.93 -16.54 6.17
C LEU A 157 -3.52 -16.42 5.54
N ILE A 158 -2.61 -17.35 5.86
CA ILE A 158 -1.21 -17.34 5.38
C ILE A 158 -1.13 -17.26 3.84
N PRO A 159 -1.90 -18.01 3.03
CA PRO A 159 -1.86 -17.87 1.58
C PRO A 159 -2.25 -16.46 1.11
N GLY A 160 -3.20 -15.84 1.81
CA GLY A 160 -3.65 -14.47 1.58
C GLY A 160 -2.58 -13.42 1.91
N LEU A 161 -1.69 -13.69 2.86
CA LEU A 161 -0.56 -12.81 3.19
C LEU A 161 0.36 -12.59 1.97
N PHE A 162 0.72 -13.68 1.28
CA PHE A 162 1.55 -13.59 0.07
C PHE A 162 0.80 -12.93 -1.09
N ALA A 163 -0.48 -13.26 -1.27
CA ALA A 163 -1.31 -12.60 -2.27
C ALA A 163 -1.40 -11.09 -2.03
N TYR A 164 -1.56 -10.67 -0.78
CA TYR A 164 -1.59 -9.27 -0.40
C TYR A 164 -0.27 -8.58 -0.73
N GLY A 165 0.88 -9.19 -0.45
CA GLY A 165 2.19 -8.65 -0.83
C GLY A 165 2.30 -8.38 -2.34
N LEU A 166 1.87 -9.33 -3.17
CA LEU A 166 1.82 -9.15 -4.63
C LEU A 166 0.83 -8.05 -5.04
N LEU A 167 -0.34 -8.01 -4.40
CA LEU A 167 -1.37 -7.01 -4.64
C LEU A 167 -0.86 -5.61 -4.33
N GLN A 168 -0.08 -5.43 -3.25
CA GLN A 168 0.58 -4.16 -2.95
C GLN A 168 1.57 -3.76 -4.04
N CYS A 169 2.35 -4.69 -4.60
CA CYS A 169 3.24 -4.36 -5.71
C CYS A 169 2.49 -3.91 -6.97
N LEU A 170 1.48 -4.67 -7.38
CA LEU A 170 0.70 -4.42 -8.61
C LEU A 170 -0.12 -3.14 -8.50
N THR A 171 -0.75 -2.90 -7.35
CA THR A 171 -1.56 -1.71 -7.11
C THR A 171 -0.71 -0.45 -7.29
N ARG A 172 0.50 -0.42 -6.72
CA ARG A 172 1.38 0.76 -6.72
C ARG A 172 1.99 0.99 -8.09
N PHE A 173 2.35 -0.10 -8.79
CA PHE A 173 2.78 -0.05 -10.18
C PHE A 173 1.73 0.54 -11.12
N LEU A 174 0.45 0.15 -11.00
CA LEU A 174 -0.62 0.69 -11.85
C LEU A 174 -1.05 2.09 -11.42
N GLN A 175 -1.09 2.35 -10.10
CA GLN A 175 -1.45 3.64 -9.52
C GLN A 175 -0.50 4.75 -9.94
N THR A 176 0.82 4.51 -9.89
CA THR A 176 1.84 5.51 -10.29
C THR A 176 1.77 5.87 -11.77
N GLN A 177 1.23 4.98 -12.61
CA GLN A 177 0.94 5.24 -14.02
C GLN A 177 -0.42 5.89 -14.26
N ASN A 178 -1.14 6.25 -13.19
CA ASN A 178 -2.48 6.81 -13.21
C ASN A 178 -3.54 5.86 -13.83
N ILE A 179 -3.33 4.56 -13.71
CA ILE A 179 -4.25 3.52 -14.18
C ILE A 179 -5.12 3.07 -13.00
N VAL A 180 -5.84 4.01 -12.39
CA VAL A 180 -6.58 3.77 -11.14
C VAL A 180 -7.96 3.17 -11.37
N GLN A 181 -8.55 3.36 -12.55
CA GLN A 181 -9.88 2.83 -12.88
C GLN A 181 -9.91 1.30 -12.92
N ILE A 182 -8.85 0.66 -13.43
CA ILE A 182 -8.76 -0.80 -13.43
C ILE A 182 -8.65 -1.36 -12.00
N LEU A 183 -7.97 -0.65 -11.11
CA LEU A 183 -7.83 -1.05 -9.71
C LEU A 183 -9.20 -1.09 -9.01
N VAL A 184 -10.05 -0.09 -9.28
CA VAL A 184 -11.43 -0.04 -8.79
C VAL A 184 -12.25 -1.19 -9.37
N ALA A 185 -12.21 -1.38 -10.69
CA ALA A 185 -12.98 -2.45 -11.35
C ALA A 185 -12.59 -3.85 -10.85
N CYS A 186 -11.30 -4.15 -10.76
CA CYS A 186 -10.81 -5.43 -10.24
C CYS A 186 -11.14 -5.62 -8.76
N SER A 187 -11.01 -4.58 -7.94
CA SER A 187 -11.38 -4.64 -6.51
C SER A 187 -12.89 -4.84 -6.32
N GLY A 188 -13.71 -4.21 -7.15
CA GLY A 188 -15.18 -4.40 -7.14
C GLY A 188 -15.58 -5.81 -7.52
N LEU A 189 -15.02 -6.36 -8.61
CA LEU A 189 -15.25 -7.74 -9.01
C LEU A 189 -14.76 -8.73 -7.93
N THR A 190 -13.63 -8.43 -7.31
CA THR A 190 -13.09 -9.22 -6.19
C THR A 190 -14.03 -9.21 -4.99
N LEU A 191 -14.61 -8.06 -4.63
CA LEU A 191 -15.58 -7.97 -3.53
C LEU A 191 -16.84 -8.80 -3.82
N LEU A 192 -17.37 -8.74 -5.05
CA LEU A 192 -18.52 -9.56 -5.44
C LEU A 192 -18.21 -11.06 -5.30
N LEU A 193 -17.05 -11.50 -5.81
CA LEU A 193 -16.59 -12.87 -5.62
C LEU A 193 -16.41 -13.20 -4.13
N HIS A 194 -15.86 -12.28 -3.34
CA HIS A 194 -15.60 -12.48 -1.92
C HIS A 194 -16.89 -12.73 -1.13
N VAL A 195 -17.94 -11.95 -1.35
CA VAL A 195 -19.25 -12.19 -0.72
C VAL A 195 -19.78 -13.59 -1.06
N MET A 196 -19.67 -13.99 -2.34
CA MET A 196 -20.09 -15.34 -2.78
C MET A 196 -19.25 -16.44 -2.12
N LEU A 197 -17.93 -16.27 -2.05
CA LEU A 197 -17.04 -17.24 -1.42
C LEU A 197 -17.28 -17.35 0.08
N CYS A 198 -17.46 -16.24 0.79
CA CYS A 198 -17.81 -16.26 2.21
C CYS A 198 -19.14 -16.98 2.43
N TRP A 199 -20.16 -16.70 1.63
CA TRP A 199 -21.43 -17.41 1.72
C TRP A 199 -21.27 -18.92 1.48
N LEU A 200 -20.58 -19.33 0.42
CA LEU A 200 -20.38 -20.75 0.10
C LEU A 200 -19.53 -21.47 1.15
N LEU A 201 -18.36 -20.93 1.52
CA LEU A 201 -17.41 -21.61 2.39
C LEU A 201 -17.88 -21.63 3.84
N VAL A 202 -18.51 -20.55 4.31
CA VAL A 202 -18.94 -20.42 5.71
C VAL A 202 -20.29 -21.10 5.93
N GLN A 203 -21.30 -20.83 5.08
CA GLN A 203 -22.68 -21.28 5.31
C GLN A 203 -23.00 -22.61 4.64
N ILE A 204 -22.58 -22.80 3.38
CA ILE A 204 -22.98 -24.00 2.60
C ILE A 204 -22.06 -25.18 2.92
N PHE A 205 -20.75 -24.98 2.88
CA PHE A 205 -19.77 -26.05 3.13
C PHE A 205 -19.44 -26.23 4.61
N GLY A 206 -19.92 -25.35 5.50
CA GLY A 206 -19.77 -25.49 6.94
C GLY A 206 -18.32 -25.47 7.43
N ILE A 207 -17.41 -24.78 6.71
CA ILE A 207 -15.98 -24.71 7.09
C ILE A 207 -15.77 -23.82 8.33
N GLY A 208 -16.81 -23.10 8.76
CA GLY A 208 -16.80 -22.19 9.90
C GLY A 208 -16.06 -20.88 9.58
N HIS A 209 -15.57 -20.19 10.61
CA HIS A 209 -14.82 -18.93 10.48
C HIS A 209 -13.52 -19.09 9.67
N LYS A 210 -12.90 -20.28 9.69
CA LYS A 210 -11.78 -20.63 8.78
C LYS A 210 -12.14 -20.44 7.31
N GLY A 211 -13.41 -20.66 6.95
CA GLY A 211 -13.93 -20.42 5.61
C GLY A 211 -13.84 -18.96 5.18
N ALA A 212 -14.01 -18.01 6.11
CA ALA A 212 -13.85 -16.58 5.82
C ALA A 212 -12.37 -16.19 5.62
N ALA A 213 -11.45 -16.78 6.38
CA ALA A 213 -10.00 -16.61 6.15
C ALA A 213 -9.58 -17.16 4.78
N LEU A 214 -10.10 -18.32 4.39
CA LEU A 214 -9.85 -18.91 3.08
C LEU A 214 -10.45 -18.07 1.96
N ALA A 215 -11.69 -17.60 2.11
CA ALA A 215 -12.35 -16.71 1.16
C ALA A 215 -11.52 -15.45 0.94
N THR A 216 -10.99 -14.84 2.01
CA THR A 216 -10.07 -13.69 1.92
C THR A 216 -8.84 -14.01 1.08
N SER A 217 -8.19 -15.15 1.36
CA SER A 217 -7.00 -15.59 0.62
C SER A 217 -7.28 -15.80 -0.87
N ILE A 218 -8.38 -16.49 -1.21
CA ILE A 218 -8.79 -16.73 -2.60
C ILE A 218 -9.12 -15.41 -3.29
N SER A 219 -9.83 -14.49 -2.63
CA SER A 219 -10.17 -13.18 -3.17
C SER A 219 -8.92 -12.34 -3.48
N TYR A 220 -7.91 -12.34 -2.61
CA TYR A 220 -6.66 -11.63 -2.91
C TYR A 220 -5.92 -12.25 -4.10
N TRP A 221 -5.83 -13.58 -4.18
CA TRP A 221 -5.22 -14.25 -5.34
C TRP A 221 -5.99 -13.98 -6.64
N PHE A 222 -7.31 -13.94 -6.57
CA PHE A 222 -8.16 -13.57 -7.69
C PHE A 222 -7.88 -12.13 -8.15
N ASN A 223 -7.79 -11.17 -7.23
CA ASN A 223 -7.47 -9.79 -7.57
C ASN A 223 -6.07 -9.68 -8.20
N VAL A 224 -5.07 -10.36 -7.63
CA VAL A 224 -3.72 -10.46 -8.21
C VAL A 224 -3.79 -11.02 -9.64
N ALA A 225 -4.55 -12.08 -9.87
CA ALA A 225 -4.70 -12.67 -11.20
C ALA A 225 -5.31 -11.68 -12.21
N LEU A 226 -6.37 -10.97 -11.83
CA LEU A 226 -6.98 -9.93 -12.69
C LEU A 226 -5.98 -8.84 -13.06
N LEU A 227 -5.22 -8.32 -12.08
CA LEU A 227 -4.24 -7.27 -12.31
C LEU A 227 -3.06 -7.75 -13.15
N VAL A 228 -2.57 -8.99 -12.93
CA VAL A 228 -1.51 -9.59 -13.75
C VAL A 228 -1.96 -9.77 -15.19
N VAL A 229 -3.19 -10.25 -15.41
CA VAL A 229 -3.77 -10.37 -16.76
C VAL A 229 -3.83 -8.99 -17.42
N TYR A 230 -4.31 -7.97 -16.70
CA TYR A 230 -4.35 -6.61 -17.23
C TYR A 230 -2.95 -6.09 -17.61
N VAL A 231 -1.94 -6.24 -16.74
CA VAL A 231 -0.57 -5.80 -17.02
C VAL A 231 0.00 -6.50 -18.26
N LYS A 232 -0.30 -7.78 -18.47
CA LYS A 232 0.20 -8.54 -19.63
C LYS A 232 -0.50 -8.19 -20.96
N VAL A 233 -1.80 -7.89 -20.92
CA VAL A 233 -2.62 -7.71 -22.13
C VAL A 233 -2.74 -6.25 -22.56
N SER A 234 -2.80 -5.32 -21.59
CA SER A 234 -2.99 -3.90 -21.88
C SER A 234 -1.81 -3.28 -22.62
N GLU A 235 -2.08 -2.29 -23.46
CA GLU A 235 -1.01 -1.51 -24.10
C GLU A 235 -0.17 -0.74 -23.08
N ALA A 236 -0.82 -0.20 -22.04
CA ALA A 236 -0.13 0.50 -20.96
C ALA A 236 0.85 -0.41 -20.21
N GLY A 237 0.43 -1.63 -19.87
CA GLY A 237 1.31 -2.62 -19.24
C GLY A 237 2.47 -3.05 -20.14
N ARG A 238 2.25 -3.21 -21.45
CA ARG A 238 3.33 -3.51 -22.41
C ARG A 238 4.42 -2.43 -22.50
N ARG A 239 4.13 -1.18 -22.14
CA ARG A 239 5.12 -0.08 -22.12
C ARG A 239 5.97 -0.05 -20.86
N SER A 240 5.50 -0.62 -19.76
CA SER A 240 6.16 -0.55 -18.45
C SER A 240 6.59 -1.91 -17.90
N TRP A 241 6.17 -3.00 -18.56
CA TRP A 241 6.52 -4.37 -18.22
C TRP A 241 7.07 -5.14 -19.44
N HIS A 242 8.36 -5.46 -19.39
CA HIS A 242 9.07 -6.19 -20.45
C HIS A 242 9.45 -7.63 -20.07
N GLY A 243 8.81 -8.18 -19.03
CA GLY A 243 9.15 -9.49 -18.48
C GLY A 243 10.21 -9.44 -17.38
N TRP A 244 10.61 -10.61 -16.89
CA TRP A 244 11.54 -10.73 -15.76
C TRP A 244 12.96 -10.27 -16.13
N SER A 245 13.50 -9.35 -15.33
CA SER A 245 14.83 -8.78 -15.52
C SER A 245 15.77 -9.23 -14.40
N ARG A 246 17.01 -9.58 -14.77
CA ARG A 246 18.08 -9.85 -13.79
C ARG A 246 18.45 -8.62 -12.97
N GLU A 247 18.07 -7.43 -13.41
CA GLU A 247 18.29 -6.18 -12.67
C GLU A 247 17.46 -6.08 -11.41
N ALA A 248 16.31 -6.76 -11.35
CA ALA A 248 15.51 -6.84 -10.15
C ALA A 248 16.23 -7.60 -9.01
N LEU A 249 17.12 -8.54 -9.36
CA LEU A 249 17.86 -9.40 -8.44
C LEU A 249 19.18 -8.77 -7.94
N LYS A 250 19.61 -7.63 -8.48
CA LYS A 250 20.86 -6.97 -8.08
C LYS A 250 20.78 -6.56 -6.62
N LEU A 251 21.63 -7.17 -5.78
CA LEU A 251 21.65 -6.94 -4.33
C LEU A 251 21.89 -5.47 -3.96
N LYS A 252 22.69 -4.74 -4.75
CA LYS A 252 22.96 -3.30 -4.55
C LYS A 252 21.66 -2.49 -4.59
N ASP A 253 20.81 -2.76 -5.59
CA ASP A 253 19.58 -2.02 -5.77
C ASP A 253 18.48 -2.48 -4.79
N ALA A 254 18.50 -3.75 -4.38
CA ALA A 254 17.68 -4.25 -3.27
C ALA A 254 18.00 -3.52 -1.95
N LYS A 255 19.29 -3.26 -1.66
CA LYS A 255 19.69 -2.46 -0.48
C LYS A 255 19.17 -1.02 -0.55
N VAL A 256 19.20 -0.40 -1.73
CA VAL A 256 18.64 0.95 -1.94
C VAL A 256 17.14 0.95 -1.73
N TYR A 257 16.43 -0.07 -2.22
CA TYR A 257 14.99 -0.24 -1.95
C TYR A 257 14.70 -0.39 -0.46
N LEU A 258 15.43 -1.28 0.24
CA LEU A 258 15.28 -1.52 1.67
C LEU A 258 15.58 -0.28 2.53
N LYS A 259 16.55 0.55 2.12
CA LYS A 259 16.88 1.80 2.82
C LYS A 259 15.69 2.77 2.87
N LEU A 260 14.80 2.72 1.87
CA LEU A 260 13.56 3.49 1.87
C LEU A 260 12.40 2.71 2.52
N ALA A 261 12.26 1.42 2.18
CA ALA A 261 11.16 0.58 2.62
C ALA A 261 11.13 0.37 4.14
N ILE A 262 12.28 0.21 4.80
CA ILE A 262 12.33 -0.04 6.25
C ILE A 262 11.77 1.16 7.04
N PRO A 263 12.24 2.41 6.86
CA PRO A 263 11.64 3.57 7.52
C PRO A 263 10.14 3.74 7.21
N SER A 264 9.73 3.57 5.95
CA SER A 264 8.31 3.63 5.57
C SER A 264 7.48 2.57 6.30
N THR A 265 8.03 1.36 6.45
CA THR A 265 7.40 0.27 7.20
C THR A 265 7.21 0.63 8.65
N PHE A 266 8.25 1.16 9.33
CA PHE A 266 8.12 1.60 10.70
C PHE A 266 7.05 2.69 10.86
N MET A 267 7.02 3.67 9.95
CA MET A 267 6.02 4.73 9.98
C MET A 267 4.59 4.16 9.84
N THR A 268 4.34 3.30 8.85
CA THR A 268 3.04 2.66 8.63
C THR A 268 2.65 1.74 9.80
N CYS A 269 3.58 0.91 10.29
CA CYS A 269 3.32 0.05 11.42
C CYS A 269 2.99 0.85 12.69
N LEU A 270 3.76 1.90 13.01
CA LEU A 270 3.48 2.74 14.18
C LEU A 270 2.11 3.41 14.11
N GLU A 271 1.69 3.85 12.93
CA GLU A 271 0.35 4.40 12.71
C GLU A 271 -0.73 3.34 12.99
N TYR A 272 -0.61 2.15 12.39
CA TYR A 272 -1.59 1.07 12.58
C TYR A 272 -1.62 0.55 14.02
N TRP A 273 -0.45 0.38 14.63
CA TRP A 273 -0.32 -0.12 16.00
C TRP A 273 -0.85 0.90 17.01
N ALA A 274 -0.68 2.21 16.76
CA ALA A 274 -1.27 3.24 17.61
C ALA A 274 -2.79 3.10 17.69
N PHE A 275 -3.47 2.79 16.58
CA PHE A 275 -4.91 2.55 16.60
C PHE A 275 -5.30 1.32 17.43
N GLU A 276 -4.57 0.22 17.30
CA GLU A 276 -4.81 -1.00 18.09
C GLU A 276 -4.57 -0.75 19.59
N MET A 277 -3.55 0.06 19.93
CA MET A 277 -3.30 0.47 21.31
C MET A 277 -4.44 1.32 21.89
N VAL A 278 -5.04 2.21 21.08
CA VAL A 278 -6.20 3.02 21.50
C VAL A 278 -7.41 2.11 21.79
N VAL A 279 -7.66 1.09 20.95
CA VAL A 279 -8.70 0.08 21.21
C VAL A 279 -8.44 -0.66 22.51
N LEU A 280 -7.20 -1.11 22.71
CA LEU A 280 -6.79 -1.85 23.90
C LEU A 280 -6.96 -1.00 25.16
N LEU A 281 -6.58 0.28 25.12
CA LEU A 281 -6.72 1.20 26.23
C LEU A 281 -8.19 1.49 26.59
N ALA A 282 -9.09 1.52 25.62
CA ALA A 282 -10.52 1.64 25.91
C ALA A 282 -11.10 0.43 26.66
N GLY A 283 -10.46 -0.75 26.52
CA GLY A 283 -10.80 -1.93 27.30
C GLY A 283 -10.54 -1.81 28.80
N PHE A 284 -9.80 -0.79 29.24
CA PHE A 284 -9.54 -0.48 30.65
C PHE A 284 -10.46 0.61 31.23
N LEU A 285 -11.40 1.13 30.44
CA LEU A 285 -12.34 2.15 30.91
C LEU A 285 -13.44 1.54 31.82
N PRO A 286 -14.12 2.36 32.64
CA PRO A 286 -15.07 1.90 33.66
C PRO A 286 -16.22 1.04 33.14
N ASP A 287 -16.69 1.29 31.91
CA ASP A 287 -17.62 0.42 31.18
C ASP A 287 -16.95 -0.12 29.92
N PRO A 288 -16.12 -1.17 30.03
CA PRO A 288 -15.30 -1.63 28.93
C PRO A 288 -16.14 -2.16 27.77
N LYS A 289 -17.36 -2.68 28.01
CA LYS A 289 -18.23 -3.17 26.93
C LYS A 289 -18.79 -2.03 26.09
N LEU A 290 -19.27 -0.97 26.75
CA LEU A 290 -19.80 0.20 26.05
C LEU A 290 -18.68 0.98 25.34
N GLU A 291 -17.60 1.27 26.06
CA GLU A 291 -16.51 2.13 25.56
C GLU A 291 -15.72 1.47 24.42
N THR A 292 -15.42 0.17 24.50
CA THR A 292 -14.76 -0.54 23.39
C THR A 292 -15.66 -0.65 22.16
N SER A 293 -16.97 -0.82 22.35
CA SER A 293 -17.93 -0.87 21.24
C SER A 293 -18.03 0.49 20.53
N ILE A 294 -18.18 1.57 21.29
CA ILE A 294 -18.21 2.94 20.76
C ILE A 294 -16.91 3.26 20.03
N LEU A 295 -15.77 2.94 20.63
CA LEU A 295 -14.46 3.20 20.03
C LEU A 295 -14.25 2.36 18.76
N SER A 296 -14.68 1.09 18.75
CA SER A 296 -14.57 0.23 17.57
C SER A 296 -15.41 0.75 16.40
N VAL A 297 -16.64 1.22 16.67
CA VAL A 297 -17.48 1.88 15.64
C VAL A 297 -16.83 3.18 15.17
N SER A 298 -16.29 3.98 16.10
CA SER A 298 -15.61 5.24 15.80
C SER A 298 -14.37 5.03 14.93
N LEU A 299 -13.56 4.00 15.22
CA LEU A 299 -12.36 3.67 14.46
C LEU A 299 -12.68 3.06 13.09
N ASN A 300 -13.71 2.23 12.97
CA ASN A 300 -14.19 1.77 11.65
C ASN A 300 -14.66 2.94 10.79
N THR A 301 -15.39 3.88 11.40
CA THR A 301 -15.82 5.13 10.75
C THR A 301 -14.60 5.98 10.36
N MET A 302 -13.62 6.09 11.25
CA MET A 302 -12.37 6.80 10.99
C MET A 302 -11.60 6.16 9.83
N TRP A 303 -11.48 4.83 9.76
CA TRP A 303 -10.83 4.14 8.64
C TRP A 303 -11.52 4.42 7.31
N MET A 304 -12.86 4.40 7.30
CA MET A 304 -13.63 4.81 6.13
C MET A 304 -13.31 6.26 5.72
N VAL A 305 -13.23 7.18 6.68
CA VAL A 305 -12.89 8.59 6.40
C VAL A 305 -11.42 8.76 6.01
N TYR A 306 -10.50 7.99 6.60
CA TYR A 306 -9.05 8.02 6.35
C TYR A 306 -8.69 7.56 4.92
N THR A 307 -9.56 6.80 4.27
CA THR A 307 -9.40 6.51 2.84
C THR A 307 -9.33 7.79 2.00
N ILE A 308 -10.02 8.87 2.40
CA ILE A 308 -10.06 10.18 1.71
C ILE A 308 -8.68 10.87 1.71
N PRO A 309 -8.06 11.19 2.86
CA PRO A 309 -6.73 11.81 2.87
C PRO A 309 -5.66 10.87 2.28
N SER A 310 -5.73 9.56 2.51
CA SER A 310 -4.76 8.62 1.91
C SER A 310 -4.87 8.53 0.38
N GLY A 311 -6.09 8.60 -0.18
CA GLY A 311 -6.35 8.72 -1.61
C GLY A 311 -5.82 10.05 -2.18
N LEU A 312 -5.98 11.15 -1.44
CA LEU A 312 -5.43 12.45 -1.83
C LEU A 312 -3.90 12.47 -1.78
N SER A 313 -3.27 11.94 -0.73
CA SER A 313 -1.80 11.83 -0.63
C SER A 313 -1.23 10.98 -1.78
N SER A 314 -1.96 9.93 -2.16
CA SER A 314 -1.61 9.06 -3.28
C SER A 314 -1.73 9.76 -4.64
N ALA A 315 -2.74 10.63 -4.81
CA ALA A 315 -2.87 11.50 -5.97
C ALA A 315 -1.71 12.50 -6.06
N ILE A 316 -1.40 13.21 -4.97
CA ILE A 316 -0.30 14.19 -4.91
C ILE A 316 1.04 13.57 -5.31
N ARG A 317 1.37 12.38 -4.75
CA ARG A 317 2.60 11.64 -5.11
C ARG A 317 2.70 11.32 -6.60
N SER A 318 1.57 11.09 -7.26
CA SER A 318 1.53 10.79 -8.70
C SER A 318 1.71 12.06 -9.57
N GLU A 319 1.58 13.25 -9.00
CA GLU A 319 1.64 14.53 -9.70
C GLU A 319 2.92 15.31 -9.46
N GLU A 320 3.46 15.30 -8.25
CA GLU A 320 4.71 16.01 -7.90
C GLU A 320 5.87 15.59 -8.82
N HIS A 321 5.96 14.30 -9.13
CA HIS A 321 6.99 13.77 -10.02
C HIS A 321 6.81 14.13 -11.52
N LYS A 322 5.67 14.67 -11.95
CA LYS A 322 5.52 15.21 -13.33
C LYS A 322 6.18 16.58 -13.50
N PHE A 323 6.41 17.32 -12.41
CA PHE A 323 6.89 18.69 -12.44
C PHE A 323 8.38 18.83 -12.11
N GLU A 324 9.04 17.77 -11.63
CA GLU A 324 10.41 17.82 -11.11
C GLU A 324 11.54 17.50 -12.10
N VAL A 325 11.27 17.43 -13.42
CA VAL A 325 12.34 17.11 -14.40
C VAL A 325 12.71 18.34 -15.24
N PRO A 326 13.68 19.18 -14.82
CA PRO A 326 14.51 19.89 -15.79
C PRO A 326 15.33 18.85 -16.58
N PRO A 327 15.71 19.14 -17.85
CA PRO A 327 16.44 18.20 -18.70
C PRO A 327 17.73 17.72 -18.02
N PRO A 328 18.20 16.50 -18.33
CA PRO A 328 19.30 15.89 -17.61
C PRO A 328 20.56 16.73 -17.74
N PHE A 329 21.10 17.15 -16.59
CA PHE A 329 22.44 17.72 -16.38
C PHE A 329 23.54 16.67 -16.68
N CYS A 330 23.43 15.92 -17.76
CA CYS A 330 24.39 14.89 -18.15
C CYS A 330 25.58 15.45 -18.95
N SER A 331 25.68 16.77 -19.12
CA SER A 331 26.78 17.41 -19.86
C SER A 331 27.86 18.06 -18.99
N VAL A 332 27.66 18.22 -17.67
CA VAL A 332 28.61 19.01 -16.84
C VAL A 332 29.67 18.16 -16.11
N ILE A 333 29.56 16.82 -16.11
CA ILE A 333 30.56 15.93 -15.48
C ILE A 333 31.52 15.30 -16.52
N LYS A 334 31.46 15.71 -17.80
CA LYS A 334 32.43 15.28 -18.83
C LYS A 334 33.54 16.29 -19.14
N GLU A 335 33.49 17.50 -18.58
CA GLU A 335 34.53 18.53 -18.80
C GLU A 335 35.46 18.79 -17.59
N THR A 336 35.32 18.05 -16.49
CA THR A 336 36.17 18.23 -15.28
C THR A 336 37.02 17.01 -14.92
N CYS A 337 37.06 15.99 -15.79
CA CYS A 337 38.02 14.87 -15.72
C CYS A 337 38.63 14.62 -17.11
N GLY A 338 39.20 15.69 -17.68
CA GLY A 338 40.25 15.62 -18.70
C GLY A 338 41.59 15.93 -18.06
#